data_AF-A0A0M0GBY4-F1
#
_entry.id   AF-A0A0M0GBY4-F1
#
_cell.length_a   1.000
_cell.length_b   1.000
_cell.length_c   1.000
_cell.angle_alpha   90.00
_cell.angle_beta   90.00
_cell.angle_gamma   90.00
#
_symmetry.space_group_name_H-M   'P 1'
#
loop_
_entity.id
_entity.type
_entity.pdbx_description
1 polymer ?
#
loop_
_entity_poly.entity_id
_entity_poly.type
_entity_poly.pdbx_seq_one_letter_code
_entity_poly.pdbx_strand_id
1 'polypeptide(L)' 'MAKKDFSISFSNCTISLEDNEIVEYPTKKNDEEIKTYTLSDIIEQLQGEDRRFSITIKESVNLTPSVQE' A
#
# COMPACT_ATOMS: atom_id res chain seq x y z
N MET A 1 -15.93 -21.94 -11.86
CA MET A 1 -16.44 -20.59 -12.16
C MET A 1 -15.26 -19.70 -12.49
N ALA A 2 -15.33 -18.94 -13.60
CA ALA A 2 -14.31 -17.95 -13.89
C ALA A 2 -14.47 -16.77 -12.92
N LYS A 3 -13.37 -16.34 -12.29
CA LYS A 3 -13.31 -15.17 -11.42
C LYS A 3 -12.32 -14.17 -12.04
N LYS A 4 -12.69 -12.90 -12.09
CA LYS A 4 -11.75 -11.81 -12.37
C LYS A 4 -11.32 -11.24 -11.03
N ASP A 5 -10.05 -11.39 -10.69
CA ASP A 5 -9.46 -10.81 -9.49
C ASP A 5 -8.88 -9.43 -9.84
N PHE A 6 -9.19 -8.44 -9.01
CA PHE A 6 -8.61 -7.10 -9.09
C PHE A 6 -7.90 -6.82 -7.77
N SER A 7 -6.62 -6.49 -7.83
CA SER A 7 -5.76 -6.29 -6.66
C SER A 7 -4.88 -5.08 -6.85
N ILE A 8 -4.81 -4.23 -5.82
CA ILE A 8 -3.87 -3.12 -5.71
C ILE A 8 -2.88 -3.48 -4.61
N SER A 9 -1.58 -3.23 -4.82
CA SER A 9 -0.53 -3.57 -3.87
C SER A 9 0.48 -2.44 -3.79
N PHE A 10 0.81 -2.05 -2.57
CA PHE A 10 1.84 -1.07 -2.27
C PHE A 10 2.96 -1.76 -1.51
N SER A 11 4.21 -1.34 -1.75
CA SER A 11 5.39 -1.91 -1.12
C SER A 11 6.32 -0.82 -0.63
N ASN A 12 6.96 -1.00 0.53
CA ASN A 12 7.77 0.06 1.15
C ASN A 12 6.98 1.37 1.27
N CYS A 13 5.83 1.33 1.93
CA CYS A 13 4.91 2.46 2.03
C CYS A 13 4.49 2.73 3.48
N THR A 14 4.13 3.98 3.75
CA THR A 14 3.43 4.40 4.97
C THR A 14 1.95 4.56 4.66
N ILE A 15 1.08 4.10 5.55
CA ILE A 15 -0.37 4.29 5.46
C ILE A 15 -0.80 5.16 6.64
N SER A 16 -1.38 6.33 6.37
CA SER A 16 -1.99 7.20 7.39
C SER A 16 -3.51 7.21 7.19
N LEU A 17 -4.23 6.67 8.17
CA LEU A 17 -5.70 6.73 8.18
C LEU A 17 -6.20 8.12 8.57
N GLU A 18 -5.43 8.86 9.37
CA GLU A 18 -5.77 10.21 9.81
C GLU A 18 -5.65 11.20 8.65
N ASP A 19 -4.57 11.08 7.86
CA ASP A 19 -4.33 11.95 6.71
C ASP A 19 -4.99 11.44 5.42
N ASN A 20 -5.60 10.25 5.45
CA ASN A 20 -6.23 9.59 4.29
C ASN A 20 -5.24 9.36 3.12
N GLU A 21 -4.01 8.96 3.43
CA GLU A 21 -2.92 8.86 2.45
C GLU A 21 -2.14 7.54 2.53
N ILE A 22 -1.64 7.10 1.38
CA ILE A 22 -0.62 6.06 1.23
C ILE A 22 0.59 6.70 0.56
N VAL A 23 1.73 6.69 1.24
CA VAL A 23 3.00 7.22 0.72
C VAL A 23 3.90 6.04 0.38
N GLU A 24 4.13 5.79 -0.91
CA GLU A 24 5.02 4.75 -1.40
C GLU A 24 6.42 5.33 -1.64
N TYR A 25 7.41 4.74 -0.98
CA TYR A 25 8.80 5.12 -1.13
C TYR A 25 9.48 4.26 -2.19
N PRO A 26 10.38 4.84 -2.99
CA PRO A 26 11.05 4.11 -4.04
C PRO A 26 11.81 2.89 -3.52
N THR A 27 11.61 1.77 -4.20
CA THR A 27 12.25 0.48 -3.86
C THR A 27 13.46 0.17 -4.74
N LYS A 28 13.68 0.96 -5.81
CA LYS A 28 14.79 0.78 -6.76
C LYS A 28 15.70 2.01 -6.72
N LYS A 29 17.01 1.79 -6.82
CA LYS A 29 18.02 2.87 -6.82
C LYS A 29 17.87 3.94 -7.91
N ASN A 30 17.09 3.68 -8.97
CA ASN A 30 16.86 4.60 -10.08
C ASN A 30 15.44 5.17 -10.09
N ASP A 31 14.63 4.83 -9.09
CA ASP A 31 13.33 5.44 -8.86
C ASP A 31 13.58 6.35 -7.66
N GLU A 32 13.58 7.67 -7.85
CA GLU A 32 13.80 8.63 -6.74
C GLU A 32 12.49 9.31 -6.32
N GLU A 33 11.39 8.96 -6.98
CA GLU A 33 10.12 9.63 -6.78
C GLU A 33 9.31 8.95 -5.66
N ILE A 34 8.97 9.74 -4.65
CA ILE A 34 7.98 9.37 -3.64
C ILE A 34 6.61 9.57 -4.25
N LYS A 35 5.76 8.54 -4.19
CA LYS A 35 4.40 8.59 -4.72
C LYS A 35 3.40 8.65 -3.58
N THR A 36 2.51 9.64 -3.62
CA THR A 36 1.41 9.78 -2.67
C THR A 36 0.10 9.43 -3.35
N TYR A 37 -0.70 8.58 -2.69
CA TYR A 37 -2.01 8.14 -3.15
C TYR A 37 -3.05 8.45 -2.08
N THR A 38 -4.24 8.89 -2.48
CA THR A 38 -5.37 9.06 -1.57
C THR A 38 -5.97 7.70 -1.21
N LEU A 39 -6.09 7.36 0.07
CA LEU A 39 -6.64 6.09 0.53
C LEU A 39 -8.11 5.91 0.08
N SER A 40 -8.93 6.96 0.18
CA SER A 40 -10.33 6.93 -0.28
C SER A 40 -10.45 6.59 -1.76
N ASP A 41 -9.63 7.20 -2.63
CA ASP A 41 -9.68 6.96 -4.08
C ASP A 41 -9.34 5.51 -4.42
N ILE A 42 -8.39 4.91 -3.68
CA ILE A 42 -8.03 3.50 -3.82
C ILE A 42 -9.19 2.60 -3.38
N ILE A 43 -9.86 2.94 -2.27
CA ILE A 43 -11.01 2.20 -1.78
C ILE A 43 -12.17 2.29 -2.80
N GLU A 44 -12.46 3.47 -3.34
CA GLU A 44 -13.51 3.68 -4.34
C GLU A 44 -13.27 2.85 -5.61
N GLN A 45 -12.02 2.70 -6.06
CA GLN A 45 -11.68 1.83 -7.19
C GLN A 45 -11.98 0.34 -6.93
N LEU A 46 -11.97 -0.07 -5.65
CA LEU A 46 -12.30 -1.43 -5.22
C LEU A 46 -13.79 -1.60 -4.92
N GLN A 47 -14.52 -0.49 -4.74
CA GLN A 47 -15.95 -0.49 -4.51
C GLN A 47 -16.74 -0.80 -5.80
N GLY A 48 -17.88 -1.46 -5.62
CA GLY A 48 -18.86 -1.76 -6.66
C GLY A 48 -20.00 -2.54 -6.02
N GLU A 49 -21.23 -2.41 -6.55
CA GLU A 49 -22.38 -3.14 -6.01
C GLU A 49 -22.08 -4.65 -5.89
N ASP A 50 -22.42 -5.23 -4.73
CA ASP A 50 -22.18 -6.63 -4.35
C ASP A 50 -20.70 -7.10 -4.32
N ARG A 51 -19.73 -6.18 -4.30
CA ARG A 51 -18.31 -6.55 -4.16
C ARG A 51 -17.87 -6.54 -2.70
N ARG A 52 -17.32 -7.67 -2.25
CA ARG A 52 -16.55 -7.75 -1.00
C ARG A 52 -15.07 -7.62 -1.35
N PHE A 53 -14.40 -6.65 -0.75
CA PHE A 53 -12.95 -6.54 -0.82
C PHE A 53 -12.32 -7.04 0.48
N SER A 54 -11.08 -7.49 0.37
CA SER A 54 -10.25 -7.91 1.50
C SER A 54 -9.04 -7.00 1.55
N ILE A 55 -8.77 -6.42 2.71
CA ILE A 55 -7.55 -5.65 2.95
C ILE A 55 -6.60 -6.53 3.73
N THR A 56 -5.36 -6.65 3.24
CA THR A 56 -4.29 -7.36 3.92
C THR A 56 -3.14 -6.39 4.17
N ILE A 57 -2.84 -6.12 5.44
CA ILE A 57 -1.71 -5.29 5.85
C ILE A 57 -0.62 -6.24 6.36
N LYS A 58 0.55 -6.19 5.74
CA LYS A 58 1.73 -6.96 6.16
C LYS A 58 2.84 -5.99 6.52
N GLU A 59 3.03 -5.78 7.81
CA GLU A 59 4.18 -5.04 8.30
C GLU A 59 5.40 -5.96 8.25
N SER A 60 6.37 -5.60 7.40
CA SER A 60 7.66 -6.28 7.35
C SER A 60 8.68 -5.33 7.99
N VAL A 61 8.79 -5.38 9.32
CA VAL A 61 9.90 -4.73 10.01
C VAL A 61 11.18 -5.48 9.63
N ASN A 62 11.90 -4.97 8.63
CA ASN A 62 13.34 -5.21 8.56
C ASN A 62 13.96 -4.43 9.73
N LEU A 63 13.86 -5.00 10.94
CA LEU A 63 14.73 -4.65 12.06
C LEU A 63 16.14 -5.04 11.63
N THR A 64 16.83 -4.19 10.88
CA THR A 64 18.28 -4.09 11.08
C THR A 64 18.44 -3.37 12.41
N PRO A 65 18.84 -4.05 13.51
CA PRO A 65 19.31 -3.32 14.68
C PRO A 65 20.41 -2.38 14.19
N SER A 66 20.19 -1.09 14.41
CA SER A 66 21.22 -0.06 14.30
C SER A 66 22.47 -0.55 15.01
N VAL A 67 23.61 -0.43 14.33
CA VAL A 67 24.96 -0.73 14.77
C VAL A 67 25.09 -0.59 16.29
N GLN A 68 25.39 -1.70 16.97
CA GLN A 68 25.81 -1.65 18.37
C GLN A 68 27.08 -0.80 18.46
N GLU A 69 27.04 0.23 19.31
CA GLU A 69 28.23 1.01 19.71
C GLU A 69 29.35 0.12 20.23
#